data_AF-A0A5J4ZF32-F1
#
_entry.id   AF-A0A5J4ZF32-F1
#
_cell.length_a   1.000
_cell.length_b   1.000
_cell.length_c   1.000
_cell.angle_alpha   90.00
_cell.angle_beta   90.00
_cell.angle_gamma   90.00
#
_symmetry.space_group_name_H-M   'P 1'
#
loop_
_entity.id
_entity.type
_entity.pdbx_description
1 polymer ?
#
loop_
_entity_poly.entity_id
_entity_poly.type
_entity_poly.pdbx_seq_one_letter_code
_entity_poly.pdbx_strand_id
1 'polypeptide(L)'
;MSRHRIQQDGRKGAKEKGAKVYSAWFKWPTLKLCSTDLRKQISNKKRRKKDSAVGLFVFPVQSRVTGAKYSYQWMALAQQNNWHVLLDAGSLGPKDMDSLGLSLFRPDFIMAGGATGQKDGGAVGGTVEI
;
A
#
# COMPACT_ATOMS: atom_id res chain seq x y z
N MET A 1 -22.24 -14.68 -14.01
CA MET A 1 -21.45 -14.56 -12.77
C MET A 1 -20.82 -13.18 -12.72
N SER A 2 -21.40 -12.26 -11.94
CA SER A 2 -20.94 -10.87 -11.82
C SER A 2 -19.60 -10.80 -11.10
N ARG A 3 -18.57 -10.31 -11.80
CA ARG A 3 -17.23 -10.09 -11.23
C ARG A 3 -17.29 -8.84 -10.37
N HIS A 4 -17.25 -9.00 -9.06
CA HIS A 4 -17.11 -7.88 -8.12
C HIS A 4 -15.76 -7.20 -8.31
N ARG A 5 -15.86 -5.89 -8.53
CA ARG A 5 -14.82 -4.95 -8.93
C ARG A 5 -14.55 -4.05 -7.74
N ILE A 6 -13.60 -4.41 -6.89
CA ILE A 6 -12.96 -3.47 -5.96
C ILE A 6 -11.46 -3.80 -6.00
N GLN A 7 -10.63 -2.76 -6.12
CA GLN A 7 -9.14 -2.74 -6.12
C GLN A 7 -8.36 -2.64 -7.45
N GLN A 8 -8.92 -2.90 -8.64
CA GLN A 8 -8.18 -2.70 -9.92
C GLN A 8 -8.18 -1.24 -10.45
N ASP A 9 -8.97 -0.36 -9.85
CA ASP A 9 -9.32 0.94 -10.44
C ASP A 9 -8.20 2.00 -10.31
N GLY A 10 -7.54 2.06 -9.14
CA GLY A 10 -6.47 3.03 -8.90
C GLY A 10 -5.28 2.84 -9.84
N ARG A 11 -4.88 1.59 -10.08
CA ARG A 11 -3.81 1.23 -11.03
C ARG A 11 -4.19 1.51 -12.47
N LYS A 12 -5.43 1.19 -12.88
CA LYS A 12 -5.92 1.45 -14.23
C LYS A 12 -5.97 2.94 -14.52
N GLY A 13 -6.58 3.73 -13.63
CA GLY A 13 -6.65 5.18 -13.76
C GLY A 13 -5.27 5.85 -13.76
N ALA A 14 -4.32 5.38 -12.93
CA ALA A 14 -2.95 5.88 -12.96
C ALA A 14 -2.25 5.60 -14.30
N LYS A 15 -2.40 4.39 -14.84
CA LYS A 15 -1.84 4.03 -16.16
C LYS A 15 -2.47 4.81 -17.30
N GLU A 16 -3.79 4.99 -17.29
CA GLU A 16 -4.51 5.78 -18.30
C GLU A 16 -4.05 7.25 -18.31
N LYS A 17 -3.66 7.79 -17.15
CA LYS A 17 -3.03 9.11 -17.00
C LYS A 17 -1.52 9.12 -17.30
N GLY A 18 -0.96 8.04 -17.85
CA GLY A 18 0.44 7.92 -18.26
C GLY A 18 1.44 7.63 -17.14
N ALA A 19 0.98 7.31 -15.93
CA ALA A 19 1.88 6.99 -14.82
C ALA A 19 2.54 5.62 -14.99
N LYS A 20 3.82 5.52 -14.62
CA LYS A 20 4.52 4.23 -14.48
C LYS A 20 4.13 3.62 -13.14
N VAL A 21 3.34 2.55 -13.19
CA VAL A 21 2.91 1.82 -11.99
C VAL A 21 3.77 0.58 -11.79
N TYR A 22 4.34 0.46 -10.60
CA TYR A 22 5.09 -0.70 -10.15
C TYR A 22 4.31 -1.39 -9.03
N SER A 23 4.42 -2.71 -8.98
CA SER A 23 3.93 -3.53 -7.88
C SER A 23 5.14 -4.20 -7.26
N ALA A 24 5.14 -4.35 -5.94
CA ALA A 24 6.20 -5.12 -5.31
C ALA A 24 5.89 -6.63 -5.34
N TRP A 25 6.97 -7.40 -5.25
CA TRP A 25 6.92 -8.83 -5.48
C TRP A 25 6.80 -9.62 -4.18
N PHE A 26 6.06 -10.72 -4.23
CA PHE A 26 5.91 -11.67 -3.13
C PHE A 26 6.58 -13.00 -3.43
N LYS A 27 7.15 -13.62 -2.40
CA LYS A 27 7.76 -14.95 -2.50
C LYS A 27 6.72 -16.05 -2.26
N TRP A 28 6.58 -16.96 -3.22
CA TRP A 28 5.87 -18.22 -2.99
C TRP A 28 6.74 -19.23 -2.24
N PRO A 29 6.16 -20.13 -1.40
CA PRO A 29 4.76 -20.18 -0.99
C PRO A 29 4.43 -19.28 0.20
N THR A 30 5.43 -18.64 0.79
CA THR A 30 5.28 -17.88 2.05
C THR A 30 4.41 -16.63 1.95
N LEU A 31 4.13 -16.15 0.73
CA LEU A 31 3.49 -14.87 0.43
C LEU A 31 4.14 -13.68 1.16
N LYS A 32 5.42 -13.81 1.52
CA LYS A 32 6.19 -12.74 2.14
C LYS A 32 6.69 -11.77 1.08
N LEU A 33 6.66 -10.49 1.43
CA LEU A 33 7.22 -9.42 0.62
C LEU A 33 8.70 -9.69 0.30
N CYS A 34 9.08 -9.55 -0.97
CA CYS A 34 10.46 -9.65 -1.41
C CYS A 34 11.19 -8.34 -1.09
N SER A 35 11.74 -8.25 0.13
CA SER A 35 12.41 -7.05 0.63
C SER A 35 13.52 -6.53 -0.29
N THR A 36 14.29 -7.43 -0.91
CA THR A 36 15.38 -7.04 -1.82
C THR A 36 14.87 -6.32 -3.06
N ASP A 37 13.77 -6.80 -3.63
CA ASP A 37 13.15 -6.20 -4.80
C ASP A 37 12.51 -4.86 -4.45
N LEU A 38 11.69 -4.81 -3.39
CA LEU A 38 11.05 -3.57 -2.95
C LEU A 38 12.08 -2.48 -2.62
N ARG A 39 13.15 -2.84 -1.91
CA ARG A 39 14.22 -1.89 -1.60
C ARG A 39 14.85 -1.33 -2.86
N LYS A 40 15.13 -2.16 -3.88
CA LYS A 40 15.65 -1.70 -5.17
C LYS A 40 14.68 -0.75 -5.87
N GLN A 41 13.37 -1.02 -5.82
CA GLN A 41 12.37 -0.13 -6.43
C GLN A 41 12.33 1.23 -5.74
N ILE A 42 12.28 1.25 -4.39
CA ILE A 42 12.20 2.49 -3.61
C ILE A 42 13.50 3.31 -3.74
N SER A 43 14.66 2.65 -3.69
CA SER A 43 15.96 3.32 -3.71
C SER A 43 16.45 3.68 -5.11
N ASN A 44 15.66 3.46 -6.16
CA ASN A 44 16.10 3.72 -7.53
C ASN A 44 16.16 5.23 -7.81
N LYS A 45 17.33 5.82 -7.52
CA LYS A 45 17.64 7.22 -7.76
C LYS A 45 17.87 7.47 -9.26
N LYS A 46 16.80 7.50 -10.07
CA LYS A 46 16.89 8.21 -11.34
C LYS A 46 17.20 9.67 -11.03
N ARG A 47 18.16 10.28 -11.74
CA ARG A 47 18.54 11.70 -11.59
C ARG A 47 17.31 12.59 -11.74
N ARG A 48 16.65 12.91 -10.64
CA ARG A 48 15.56 13.88 -10.54
C ARG A 48 16.00 15.02 -9.63
N LYS A 49 15.34 16.17 -9.76
CA LYS A 49 15.63 17.37 -8.98
C LYS A 49 15.52 17.00 -7.49
N LYS A 50 16.49 17.47 -6.70
CA LYS A 50 16.67 17.10 -5.27
C LYS A 50 15.40 17.28 -4.43
N ASP A 51 14.53 18.22 -4.84
CA ASP A 51 13.33 18.60 -4.08
C ASP A 51 12.01 18.13 -4.75
N SER A 52 12.08 17.34 -5.82
CA SER A 52 10.88 16.76 -6.44
C SER A 52 10.64 15.35 -5.95
N ALA A 53 9.40 15.05 -5.54
CA ALA A 53 9.03 13.69 -5.19
C ALA A 53 9.25 12.73 -6.37
N VAL A 54 9.77 11.53 -6.07
CA VAL A 54 10.02 10.48 -7.06
C VAL A 54 8.71 9.94 -7.63
N GLY A 55 7.70 9.80 -6.77
CA GLY A 55 6.38 9.29 -7.06
C GLY A 55 5.56 9.08 -5.79
N LEU A 56 4.48 8.30 -5.91
CA LEU A 56 3.61 7.91 -4.80
C LEU A 56 3.89 6.45 -4.42
N PHE A 57 4.18 6.22 -3.14
CA PHE A 57 4.29 4.91 -2.51
C PHE A 57 3.02 4.63 -1.73
N VAL A 58 2.25 3.62 -2.14
CA VAL A 58 1.03 3.19 -1.45
C VAL A 58 1.39 2.08 -0.48
N PHE A 59 1.20 2.33 0.82
CA PHE A 59 1.48 1.38 1.88
C PHE A 59 0.18 0.87 2.48
N PRO A 60 -0.23 -0.38 2.20
CA PRO A 60 -1.35 -1.00 2.90
C PRO A 60 -0.92 -1.35 4.32
N VAL A 61 -1.68 -0.94 5.34
CA VAL A 61 -1.37 -1.31 6.72
C VAL A 61 -1.43 -2.83 6.90
N GLN A 62 -2.39 -3.46 6.23
CA GLN A 62 -2.65 -4.88 6.34
C GLN A 62 -3.13 -5.44 5.01
N SER A 63 -2.57 -6.59 4.64
CA SER A 63 -3.04 -7.41 3.52
C SER A 63 -4.50 -7.81 3.70
N ARG A 64 -5.34 -7.52 2.70
CA ARG A 64 -6.75 -7.96 2.68
C ARG A 64 -6.93 -9.46 2.51
N VAL A 65 -5.91 -10.19 2.05
CA VAL A 65 -6.00 -11.65 1.78
C VAL A 65 -5.50 -12.47 2.95
N THR A 66 -4.30 -12.10 3.42
CA THR A 66 -3.57 -12.91 4.38
C THR A 66 -3.68 -12.34 5.79
N GLY A 67 -4.19 -11.11 5.94
CA GLY A 67 -4.18 -10.39 7.22
C GLY A 67 -2.78 -10.00 7.69
N ALA A 68 -1.73 -10.26 6.90
CA ALA A 68 -0.36 -9.92 7.27
C ALA A 68 -0.19 -8.39 7.36
N LYS A 69 0.41 -7.94 8.47
CA LYS A 69 0.82 -6.54 8.65
C LYS A 69 2.23 -6.35 8.10
N TYR A 70 2.46 -5.26 7.39
CA TYR A 70 3.79 -4.92 6.88
C TYR A 70 4.54 -4.00 7.84
N SER A 71 5.87 -4.06 7.80
CA SER A 71 6.70 -3.18 8.62
C SER A 71 6.59 -1.73 8.14
N TYR A 72 6.29 -0.81 9.05
CA TYR A 72 6.32 0.64 8.80
C TYR A 72 7.69 1.17 8.35
N GLN A 73 8.76 0.38 8.52
CA GLN A 73 10.08 0.72 7.99
C GLN A 73 10.07 0.94 6.48
N TRP A 74 9.13 0.35 5.74
CA TRP A 74 8.98 0.60 4.31
C TRP A 74 8.47 2.01 4.01
N MET A 75 7.59 2.56 4.85
CA MET A 75 7.16 3.95 4.74
C MET A 75 8.33 4.90 5.00
N ALA A 76 9.08 4.66 6.09
CA ALA A 76 10.26 5.45 6.42
C ALA A 76 11.30 5.41 5.29
N LEU A 77 11.54 4.22 4.71
CA LEU A 77 12.45 4.07 3.58
C LEU A 77 11.96 4.83 2.34
N ALA A 78 10.66 4.81 2.06
CA ALA A 78 10.07 5.55 0.95
C ALA A 78 10.23 7.06 1.12
N GLN A 79 9.92 7.60 2.29
CA GLN A 79 10.10 9.02 2.63
C GLN A 79 11.57 9.44 2.53
N GLN A 80 12.51 8.63 3.04
CA GLN A 80 13.95 8.87 2.92
C GLN A 80 14.45 8.86 1.47
N ASN A 81 13.69 8.28 0.55
CA ASN A 81 13.98 8.28 -0.90
C ASN A 81 13.03 9.23 -1.65
N ASN A 82 12.48 10.25 -0.97
CA ASN A 82 11.64 11.31 -1.53
C ASN A 82 10.39 10.79 -2.26
N TRP A 83 9.79 9.70 -1.78
CA TRP A 83 8.45 9.32 -2.21
C TRP A 83 7.41 9.98 -1.32
N HIS A 84 6.31 10.44 -1.91
CA HIS A 84 5.10 10.69 -1.11
C HIS A 84 4.52 9.35 -0.69
N VAL A 85 4.02 9.26 0.53
CA VAL A 85 3.44 8.05 1.10
C VAL A 85 1.94 8.22 1.28
N LEU A 86 1.17 7.33 0.66
CA LEU A 86 -0.24 7.11 0.93
C LEU A 86 -0.38 5.89 1.83
N LEU A 87 -0.94 6.07 3.02
CA LEU A 87 -1.31 4.97 3.91
C LEU A 87 -2.72 4.46 3.53
N ASP A 88 -2.82 3.22 3.04
CA ASP A 88 -4.10 2.53 2.86
C ASP A 88 -4.45 1.77 4.15
N ALA A 89 -5.33 2.40 4.93
CA ALA A 89 -5.92 1.89 6.16
C ALA A 89 -7.32 1.29 5.91
N GLY A 90 -7.73 1.07 4.67
CA GLY A 90 -9.09 0.62 4.34
C GLY A 90 -9.42 -0.82 4.73
N SER A 91 -8.45 -1.58 5.26
CA SER A 91 -8.67 -2.90 5.87
C SER A 91 -8.81 -2.84 7.38
N LEU A 92 -8.58 -1.67 8.01
CA LEU A 92 -8.65 -1.51 9.45
C LEU A 92 -10.01 -1.00 9.90
N GLY A 93 -10.44 -1.49 11.06
CA GLY A 93 -11.58 -0.91 11.75
C GLY A 93 -11.22 0.42 12.43
N PRO A 94 -12.21 1.28 12.74
CA PRO A 94 -11.98 2.56 13.42
C PRO A 94 -11.18 2.42 14.72
N LYS A 95 -11.37 1.32 15.46
CA LYS A 95 -10.66 1.03 16.71
C LYS A 95 -9.16 0.82 16.53
N ASP A 96 -8.75 0.21 15.41
CA ASP A 96 -7.35 -0.10 15.16
C ASP A 96 -6.59 1.11 14.58
N MET A 97 -7.31 2.09 14.04
CA MET A 97 -6.74 3.27 13.38
C MET A 97 -5.96 4.19 14.35
N ASP A 98 -6.47 4.39 15.56
CA ASP A 98 -5.83 5.24 16.58
C ASP A 98 -4.49 4.64 17.06
N SER A 99 -4.32 3.32 16.94
CA SER A 99 -3.14 2.59 17.40
C SER A 99 -1.96 2.58 16.40
N LEU A 100 -2.13 3.13 15.20
CA LEU A 100 -1.16 2.99 14.11
C LEU A 100 0.12 3.84 14.24
N GLY A 101 0.24 4.65 15.30
CA GLY A 101 1.41 5.50 15.50
C GLY A 101 1.59 6.55 14.38
N LEU A 102 0.49 7.07 13.84
CA LEU A 102 0.50 8.02 12.71
C LEU A 102 1.33 9.28 13.00
N SER A 103 1.40 9.69 14.26
CA SER A 103 2.22 10.82 14.71
C SER A 103 3.73 10.60 14.50
N LEU A 104 4.17 9.33 14.48
CA LEU A 104 5.58 8.93 14.29
C LEU A 104 5.94 8.87 12.81
N PHE A 105 5.11 8.19 12.00
CA PHE A 105 5.43 7.93 10.59
C PHE A 105 4.93 9.01 9.62
N ARG A 106 3.92 9.80 10.03
CA ARG A 106 3.41 10.98 9.31
C ARG A 106 3.30 10.77 7.78
N PRO A 107 2.42 9.87 7.32
CA PRO A 107 2.17 9.73 5.88
C PRO A 107 1.69 11.06 5.28
N ASP A 108 1.97 11.30 4.00
CA ASP A 108 1.48 12.47 3.28
C ASP A 108 -0.04 12.42 3.11
N PHE A 109 -0.59 11.22 2.91
CA PHE A 109 -2.01 10.97 2.69
C PHE A 109 -2.49 9.74 3.44
N ILE A 110 -3.75 9.73 3.87
CA ILE A 110 -4.40 8.57 4.48
C ILE A 110 -5.67 8.25 3.68
N MET A 111 -5.79 7.01 3.24
CA MET A 111 -7.03 6.44 2.70
C MET A 111 -7.59 5.46 3.74
N ALA A 112 -8.75 5.77 4.30
CA ALA A 112 -9.50 4.87 5.16
C ALA A 112 -10.84 4.53 4.49
N GLY A 113 -11.27 3.27 4.59
CA GLY A 113 -12.59 2.85 4.14
C GLY A 113 -13.65 3.29 5.14
N GLY A 114 -14.76 3.85 4.66
CA GLY A 114 -15.86 4.25 5.53
C GLY A 114 -16.46 3.06 6.27
N ALA A 115 -16.62 3.18 7.59
CA ALA A 115 -17.27 2.19 8.43
C ALA A 115 -18.79 2.18 8.17
N THR A 116 -19.26 1.40 7.20
CA THR A 116 -20.64 0.91 7.21
C THR A 116 -20.63 -0.44 7.91
N GLY A 117 -21.22 -0.51 9.10
CA GLY A 117 -21.27 -1.73 9.88
C GLY A 117 -21.95 -2.86 9.11
N GLN A 118 -21.25 -3.99 8.93
CA GLN A 118 -21.90 -5.25 8.67
C GLN A 118 -21.05 -6.41 9.21
N LYS A 119 -21.70 -7.22 10.03
CA LYS A 119 -21.21 -8.47 10.60
C LYS A 119 -21.12 -9.55 9.50
N ASP A 120 -20.38 -10.60 9.86
CA ASP A 120 -20.42 -11.97 9.34
C ASP A 120 -19.53 -12.33 8.14
N GLY A 121 -18.47 -13.07 8.49
CA GLY A 121 -18.21 -14.42 7.96
C GLY A 121 -18.22 -14.61 6.45
N GLY A 122 -17.03 -14.62 5.86
CA GLY A 122 -16.84 -15.14 4.51
C GLY A 122 -15.40 -14.99 4.06
N ALA A 123 -14.58 -16.02 4.30
CA ALA A 123 -13.26 -16.12 3.69
C ALA A 123 -13.45 -16.27 2.18
N VAL A 124 -13.26 -15.17 1.44
CA VAL A 124 -13.15 -15.16 -0.01
C VAL A 124 -11.71 -14.80 -0.34
N GLY A 125 -10.96 -15.79 -0.83
CA GLY A 125 -9.59 -15.58 -1.28
C GLY A 125 -9.54 -14.49 -2.35
N GLY A 126 -8.71 -13.47 -2.16
CA GLY A 126 -8.66 -12.36 -3.12
C GLY A 126 -7.57 -11.35 -2.84
N THR A 127 -6.46 -11.47 -3.58
CA THR A 127 -5.51 -10.41 -3.99
C THR A 127 -4.82 -9.57 -2.91
N VAL A 128 -3.52 -9.85 -2.70
CA VAL A 128 -2.64 -9.06 -1.84
C VAL A 128 -2.01 -7.99 -2.72
N GLU A 129 -2.28 -6.71 -2.48
CA GLU A 129 -1.60 -5.64 -3.21
C GLU A 129 -0.29 -5.23 -2.53
N ILE A 130 0.78 -5.26 -3.34
CA ILE A 130 1.76 -4.17 -3.45
C ILE A 130 1.75 -3.69 -4.92
#